data_AF-A0A3R7QYV0-F1
#
_entry.id   AF-A0A3R7QYV0-F1
#
_cell.length_a   1.000
_cell.length_b   1.000
_cell.length_c   1.000
_cell.angle_alpha   90.00
_cell.angle_beta   90.00
_cell.angle_gamma   90.00
#
_symmetry.space_group_name_H-M   'P 1'
#
loop_
_entity.id
_entity.type
_entity.pdbx_description
1 polymer ?
#
loop_
_entity_poly.entity_id
_entity_poly.type
_entity_poly.pdbx_seq_one_letter_code
_entity_poly.pdbx_strand_id
1 'polypeptide(L)'
;MSEKRYAQLQANAEYESRYAKLTSREKEIISYLIDGRQNKEIAEELSISRRTVEAHRANIKAKMGIRSISEIVKRSFLSDHA
;
A
#
# COMPACT_ATOMS: atom_id res chain seq x y z
N MET A 1 -10.57 27.93 7.70
CA MET A 1 -11.02 26.98 6.65
C MET A 1 -9.91 26.62 5.63
N SER A 2 -8.68 27.15 5.71
CA SER A 2 -7.62 26.90 4.73
C SER A 2 -6.58 25.84 5.15
N GLU A 3 -6.15 25.80 6.41
CA GLU A 3 -5.00 24.96 6.85
C GLU A 3 -5.21 23.45 6.69
N LYS A 4 -6.41 22.93 7.01
CA LYS A 4 -6.71 21.49 6.90
C LYS A 4 -6.55 20.95 5.48
N ARG A 5 -6.81 21.78 4.46
CA ARG A 5 -6.78 21.36 3.05
C ARG A 5 -5.35 21.24 2.54
N TYR A 6 -4.44 22.12 2.97
CA TYR A 6 -3.02 22.06 2.63
C TYR A 6 -2.31 20.87 3.25
N ALA A 7 -2.59 20.57 4.53
CA ALA A 7 -2.02 19.41 5.20
C ALA A 7 -2.44 18.09 4.52
N GLN A 8 -3.70 18.00 4.07
CA GLN A 8 -4.20 16.82 3.36
C GLN A 8 -3.53 16.64 1.99
N LEU A 9 -3.36 17.73 1.23
CA LEU A 9 -2.70 17.69 -0.09
C LEU A 9 -1.23 17.26 0.02
N GLN A 10 -0.50 17.76 1.03
CA GLN A 10 0.89 17.35 1.27
C GLN A 10 0.98 15.87 1.67
N ALA A 11 0.10 15.41 2.56
CA ALA A 11 0.07 14.01 2.98
C ALA A 11 -0.23 13.04 1.81
N ASN A 12 -1.06 13.47 0.85
CA ASN A 12 -1.34 12.69 -0.36
C ASN A 12 -0.15 12.68 -1.32
N ALA A 13 0.46 13.85 -1.58
CA ALA A 13 1.63 13.93 -2.46
C ALA A 13 2.82 13.10 -1.94
N GLU A 14 3.03 13.09 -0.62
CA GLU A 14 4.07 12.26 -0.01
C GLU A 14 3.76 10.76 -0.12
N TYR A 15 2.50 10.37 0.02
CA TYR A 15 2.06 8.99 -0.21
C TYR A 15 2.30 8.54 -1.65
N GLU A 16 1.90 9.34 -2.64
CA GLU A 16 2.12 9.06 -4.06
C GLU A 16 3.61 8.92 -4.38
N SER A 17 4.45 9.80 -3.82
CA SER A 17 5.91 9.73 -3.98
C SER A 17 6.50 8.44 -3.41
N ARG A 18 6.05 8.01 -2.22
CA ARG A 18 6.49 6.75 -1.61
C ARG A 18 5.95 5.54 -2.37
N TYR A 19 4.71 5.59 -2.84
CA TYR A 19 4.09 4.55 -3.65
C TYR A 19 4.81 4.36 -4.99
N ALA A 20 5.24 5.46 -5.61
CA ALA A 20 6.03 5.43 -6.84
C ALA A 20 7.38 4.71 -6.66
N LYS A 21 7.98 4.73 -5.47
CA LYS A 21 9.26 4.04 -5.15
C LYS A 21 9.10 2.54 -4.92
N LEU A 22 7.87 2.02 -4.84
CA LEU A 22 7.63 0.58 -4.70
C LEU A 22 7.94 -0.15 -6.00
N THR A 23 8.43 -1.37 -5.89
CA THR A 23 8.66 -2.25 -7.04
C THR A 23 7.33 -2.74 -7.60
N SER A 24 7.32 -3.22 -8.85
CA SER A 24 6.11 -3.78 -9.47
C SER A 24 5.49 -4.89 -8.62
N ARG A 25 6.33 -5.77 -8.04
CA ARG A 25 5.86 -6.87 -7.17
C ARG A 25 5.24 -6.37 -5.87
N GLU A 26 5.77 -5.27 -5.32
CA GLU A 26 5.21 -4.65 -4.13
C GLU A 26 3.84 -4.01 -4.42
N LYS A 27 3.69 -3.38 -5.59
CA LYS A 27 2.42 -2.81 -6.06
C LYS A 27 1.36 -3.88 -6.32
N GLU A 28 1.73 -5.01 -6.92
CA GLU A 28 0.82 -6.16 -7.08
C GLU A 28 0.35 -6.70 -5.74
N ILE A 29 1.25 -6.85 -4.76
CA ILE A 29 0.85 -7.30 -3.42
C ILE A 29 -0.15 -6.30 -2.81
N ILE A 30 0.08 -5.00 -3.00
CA ILE A 30 -0.85 -3.96 -2.56
C ILE A 30 -2.20 -4.05 -3.28
N SER A 31 -2.23 -4.27 -4.60
CA SER A 31 -3.49 -4.39 -5.34
C SER A 31 -4.33 -5.54 -4.81
N TYR A 32 -3.73 -6.71 -4.58
CA TYR A 32 -4.47 -7.84 -3.99
C TYR A 32 -4.94 -7.55 -2.55
N LEU A 33 -4.16 -6.81 -1.77
CA LEU A 33 -4.56 -6.39 -0.43
C LEU A 33 -5.75 -5.41 -0.46
N ILE A 34 -5.82 -4.54 -1.48
CA ILE A 34 -6.94 -3.63 -1.71
C ILE A 34 -8.19 -4.41 -2.14
N ASP A 35 -8.01 -5.44 -2.97
CA ASP A 35 -9.08 -6.36 -3.36
C ASP A 35 -9.62 -7.22 -2.19
N GLY A 36 -9.05 -7.09 -0.99
CA GLY A 36 -9.47 -7.83 0.19
C GLY A 36 -8.98 -9.27 0.23
N ARG A 37 -8.03 -9.65 -0.66
CA ARG A 37 -7.44 -10.99 -0.70
C ARG A 37 -6.63 -11.24 0.57
N GLN A 38 -6.72 -12.45 1.11
CA GLN A 38 -5.92 -12.86 2.25
C GLN A 38 -4.48 -13.18 1.84
N ASN A 39 -3.55 -13.10 2.80
CA ASN A 39 -2.14 -13.43 2.55
C ASN A 39 -1.92 -14.82 1.92
N LYS A 40 -2.82 -15.78 2.19
CA LYS A 40 -2.79 -17.11 1.58
C LYS A 40 -3.13 -17.06 0.09
N GLU A 41 -4.18 -16.34 -0.28
CA GLU A 41 -4.61 -16.19 -1.67
C GLU A 41 -3.57 -15.40 -2.48
N ILE A 42 -3.00 -14.34 -1.90
CA ILE A 42 -1.90 -13.58 -2.51
C ILE A 42 -0.69 -14.48 -2.76
N ALA A 43 -0.37 -15.34 -1.80
CA ALA A 43 0.72 -16.30 -1.92
C ALA A 43 0.46 -17.30 -3.05
N GLU A 44 -0.77 -17.82 -3.15
CA GLU A 44 -1.18 -18.73 -4.22
C GLU A 44 -1.14 -18.05 -5.60
N GLU A 45 -1.72 -16.85 -5.73
CA GLU A 45 -1.78 -16.08 -6.98
C GLU A 45 -0.38 -15.69 -7.49
N LEU A 46 0.50 -15.26 -6.59
CA LEU A 46 1.88 -14.89 -6.92
C LEU A 46 2.83 -16.09 -6.99
N SER A 47 2.34 -17.32 -6.74
CA SER A 47 3.14 -18.55 -6.66
C SER A 47 4.34 -18.43 -5.70
N ILE A 48 4.14 -17.77 -4.55
CA ILE A 48 5.15 -17.58 -3.50
C ILE A 48 4.65 -18.10 -2.15
N SER A 49 5.54 -18.22 -1.17
CA SER A 49 5.14 -18.62 0.18
C SER A 49 4.50 -17.47 0.96
N ARG A 50 3.61 -17.77 1.90
CA ARG A 50 3.05 -16.79 2.86
C ARG A 50 4.14 -15.98 3.57
N ARG A 51 5.24 -16.64 3.95
CA ARG A 51 6.43 -15.99 4.53
C ARG A 51 7.07 -14.95 3.59
N THR A 52 7.06 -15.21 2.29
CA THR A 52 7.55 -14.28 1.27
C THR A 52 6.63 -13.06 1.15
N VAL A 53 5.31 -13.27 1.18
CA VAL A 53 4.33 -12.17 1.25
C VAL A 53 4.57 -11.31 2.49
N GLU A 54 4.82 -11.92 3.65
CA GLU A 54 5.16 -11.19 4.88
C GLU A 54 6.45 -10.39 4.77
N ALA A 55 7.50 -10.95 4.16
CA ALA A 55 8.75 -10.23 3.89
C ALA A 55 8.53 -9.02 2.96
N HIS A 56 7.77 -9.20 1.88
CA HIS A 56 7.37 -8.09 1.02
C HIS A 56 6.57 -7.03 1.77
N ARG A 57 5.62 -7.42 2.64
CA ARG A 57 4.86 -6.48 3.47
C ARG A 57 5.77 -5.69 4.42
N ALA A 58 6.79 -6.32 5.00
CA ALA A 58 7.76 -5.61 5.83
C ALA A 58 8.55 -4.57 5.03
N ASN A 59 9.01 -4.94 3.83
CA ASN A 59 9.71 -4.04 2.92
C ASN A 59 8.81 -2.88 2.46
N ILE A 60 7.55 -3.16 2.12
CA ILE A 60 6.55 -2.15 1.78
C ILE A 60 6.35 -1.18 2.93
N LYS A 61 6.18 -1.66 4.17
CA LYS A 61 6.03 -0.80 5.34
C LYS A 61 7.24 0.11 5.54
N ALA A 62 8.45 -0.44 5.37
CA ALA A 62 9.69 0.32 5.50
C ALA A 62 9.79 1.41 4.42
N LYS A 63 9.47 1.09 3.16
CA LYS A 63 9.49 2.04 2.03
C LYS A 63 8.40 3.10 2.10
N MET A 64 7.20 2.69 2.50
CA MET A 64 6.04 3.60 2.66
C MET A 64 6.09 4.37 3.98
N GLY A 65 6.96 4.00 4.92
CA GLY A 65 7.06 4.62 6.24
C GLY A 65 5.76 4.58 7.04
N ILE A 66 5.01 3.49 6.89
CA ILE A 66 3.69 3.27 7.50
C ILE A 66 3.78 2.22 8.60
N ARG A 67 2.87 2.31 9.57
CA ARG A 67 2.79 1.33 10.67
C ARG A 67 1.97 0.10 10.30
N SER A 68 0.99 0.26 9.41
CA SER A 68 0.10 -0.84 8.99
C SER A 68 -0.21 -0.79 7.50
N ILE A 69 -0.29 -1.97 6.90
CA ILE A 69 -0.74 -2.16 5.50
C ILE A 69 -2.18 -1.67 5.33
N SER A 70 -3.03 -1.75 6.36
CA SER A 70 -4.39 -1.22 6.32
C SER A 70 -4.43 0.28 6.03
N GLU A 71 -3.35 1.01 6.33
CA GLU A 71 -3.22 2.42 6.00
C GLU A 71 -3.03 2.65 4.49
N ILE A 72 -2.31 1.75 3.80
CA ILE A 72 -2.22 1.76 2.33
C ILE A 72 -3.58 1.50 1.74
N VAL A 73 -4.25 0.45 2.22
CA VAL A 73 -5.58 0.06 1.72
C VAL A 73 -6.55 1.24 1.85
N LYS A 74 -6.60 1.86 3.03
CA LYS A 74 -7.42 3.06 3.26
C LYS A 74 -7.06 4.20 2.31
N ARG A 75 -5.77 4.52 2.14
CA ARG A 75 -5.35 5.62 1.24
C ARG A 75 -5.61 5.31 -0.23
N SER A 76 -5.47 4.06 -0.65
CA SER A 76 -5.78 3.65 -2.03
C SER A 76 -7.26 3.79 -2.35
N PHE A 77 -8.14 3.36 -1.43
CA PHE A 77 -9.59 3.57 -1.58
C PHE A 77 -9.97 5.06 -1.62
N LEU A 78 -9.18 5.94 -1.00
CA LEU A 78 -9.40 7.39 -1.10
C LEU A 78 -8.92 7.98 -2.44
N SER A 79 -7.95 7.36 -3.14
CA SER A 79 -7.46 7.83 -4.44
C SER A 79 -8.26 7.27 -5.63
N ASP A 80 -8.86 6.07 -5.51
CA ASP A 80 -9.60 5.39 -6.60
C ASP A 80 -11.04 5.92 -6.81
N HIS A 81 -11.51 6.85 -5.98
CA HIS A 81 -12.88 7.40 -6.04
C HIS A 81 -12.86 8.93 -6.28
N ALA A 82 -12.02 9.40 -7.20
CA ALA A 82 -11.98 10.80 -7.65
C ALA A 82 -12.12 10.91 -9.17
#